data_AF-A0AA40F229-F1
#
_entry.id   AF-A0AA40F229-F1
#
_cell.length_a   1.000
_cell.length_b   1.000
_cell.length_c   1.000
_cell.angle_alpha   90.00
_cell.angle_beta   90.00
_cell.angle_gamma   90.00
#
_symmetry.space_group_name_H-M   'P 1'
#
loop_
_entity.id
_entity.type
_entity.pdbx_description
1 polymer ?
#
loop_
_entity_poly.entity_id
_entity_poly.type
_entity_poly.pdbx_seq_one_letter_code
_entity_poly.pdbx_strand_id
1 'polypeptide(L)'
;INSAVIPASFGVTAGATRTAGGGCTGANNAPIPCDCPPAPNDPRFLGGLASLLTQGFFPDPSVAAPIDLRRFNDAADRSVATNRDRATAMIQVMQSLSGNKGQGCPGVSTPVLVAQQRTGVLG
;
A
#
# COMPACT_ATOMS: atom_id res chain seq x y z
N ILE A 1 -9.00 10.55 4.21
CA ILE A 1 -7.93 10.16 3.25
C ILE A 1 -8.35 10.63 1.87
N ASN A 2 -7.51 11.41 1.20
CA ASN A 2 -7.78 11.88 -0.16
C ASN A 2 -7.51 10.74 -1.15
N SER A 3 -8.56 10.22 -1.78
CA SER A 3 -8.43 9.12 -2.74
C SER A 3 -7.77 9.53 -4.06
N ALA A 4 -7.73 10.83 -4.39
CA ALA A 4 -7.12 11.31 -5.64
C ALA A 4 -5.60 11.11 -5.70
N VAL A 5 -4.94 10.87 -4.56
CA VAL A 5 -3.51 10.58 -4.48
C VAL A 5 -3.20 9.09 -4.27
N ILE A 6 -4.24 8.25 -4.25
CA ILE A 6 -4.14 6.79 -4.20
C ILE A 6 -4.34 6.27 -5.63
N PRO A 7 -3.46 5.39 -6.14
CA PRO A 7 -3.67 4.77 -7.45
C PRO A 7 -5.03 4.08 -7.56
N ALA A 8 -5.67 4.20 -8.73
CA ALA A 8 -6.96 3.57 -8.99
C ALA A 8 -6.91 2.04 -8.96
N SER A 9 -5.72 1.46 -9.16
CA SER A 9 -5.45 0.04 -8.99
C SER A 9 -4.04 -0.17 -8.42
N PHE A 10 -3.80 -1.31 -7.78
CA PHE A 10 -2.45 -1.68 -7.33
C PHE A 10 -1.67 -2.54 -8.34
N GLY A 11 -2.24 -2.80 -9.51
CA GLY A 11 -1.63 -3.56 -10.61
C GLY A 11 -1.70 -5.09 -10.49
N VAL A 12 -2.21 -5.62 -9.37
CA VAL A 12 -2.60 -7.03 -9.22
C VAL A 12 -4.03 -7.06 -8.68
N THR A 13 -4.84 -7.98 -9.16
CA THR A 13 -6.20 -8.20 -8.67
C THR A 13 -6.22 -9.43 -7.75
N ALA A 14 -6.80 -9.28 -6.56
CA ALA A 14 -7.01 -10.40 -5.63
C ALA A 14 -7.72 -11.56 -6.33
N GLY A 15 -7.28 -12.78 -6.07
CA GLY A 15 -7.88 -14.00 -6.63
C GLY A 15 -7.64 -14.25 -8.13
N ALA A 16 -6.91 -13.39 -8.85
CA ALA A 16 -6.86 -13.42 -10.33
C ALA A 16 -6.29 -14.71 -10.94
N THR A 17 -5.30 -15.35 -10.30
CA THR A 17 -4.71 -16.60 -10.80
C THR A 17 -4.22 -17.41 -9.63
N ARG A 18 -4.70 -18.65 -9.46
CA ARG A 18 -4.23 -19.55 -8.42
C ARG A 18 -2.92 -20.23 -8.83
N THR A 19 -2.02 -20.40 -7.87
CA THR A 19 -0.80 -21.19 -8.05
C THR A 19 -1.07 -22.65 -7.67
N ALA A 20 -0.25 -23.58 -8.20
CA ALA A 20 -0.35 -25.00 -7.85
C ALA A 20 -0.17 -25.29 -6.35
N GLY A 21 0.45 -24.37 -5.60
CA GLY A 21 0.66 -24.46 -4.15
C GLY A 21 -0.46 -23.87 -3.27
N GLY A 22 -1.61 -23.49 -3.85
CA GLY A 22 -2.77 -23.00 -3.08
C GLY A 22 -2.79 -21.50 -2.77
N GLY A 23 -1.86 -20.72 -3.34
CA GLY A 23 -1.86 -19.26 -3.28
C GLY A 23 -2.39 -18.62 -4.57
N CYS A 24 -2.18 -17.32 -4.71
CA CYS A 24 -2.43 -16.58 -5.94
C CYS A 24 -1.13 -15.99 -6.53
N THR A 25 -1.17 -15.60 -7.80
CA THR A 25 -0.02 -15.06 -8.52
C THR A 25 0.02 -13.54 -8.42
N GLY A 26 1.09 -13.00 -7.83
CA GLY A 26 1.42 -11.58 -7.82
C GLY A 26 2.37 -11.20 -8.96
N ALA A 27 2.96 -10.01 -8.86
CA ALA A 27 3.95 -9.54 -9.82
C ALA A 27 5.14 -10.51 -9.93
N ASN A 28 5.71 -10.62 -11.13
CA ASN A 28 6.83 -11.52 -11.44
C ASN A 28 6.56 -13.01 -11.13
N ASN A 29 5.31 -13.44 -11.21
CA ASN A 29 4.86 -14.80 -10.89
C ASN A 29 5.12 -15.22 -9.42
N ALA A 30 5.34 -14.27 -8.51
CA ALA A 30 5.56 -14.56 -7.10
C ALA A 30 4.26 -15.00 -6.41
N PRO A 31 4.27 -16.01 -5.54
CA PRO A 31 3.09 -16.41 -4.78
C PRO A 31 2.70 -15.34 -3.75
N ILE A 32 1.41 -15.05 -3.67
CA ILE A 32 0.80 -14.11 -2.71
C ILE A 32 -0.47 -14.73 -2.09
N PRO A 33 -0.93 -14.26 -0.93
CA PRO A 33 -2.26 -14.59 -0.43
C PRO A 33 -3.34 -14.18 -1.45
N CYS A 34 -4.38 -14.98 -1.63
CA CYS A 34 -5.42 -14.69 -2.62
C CYS A 34 -6.27 -13.45 -2.27
N ASP A 35 -6.30 -13.05 -1.00
CA ASP A 35 -6.97 -11.83 -0.56
C ASP A 35 -6.11 -10.57 -0.80
N CYS A 36 -4.92 -10.73 -1.37
CA CYS A 36 -4.00 -9.65 -1.67
C CYS A 36 -3.94 -9.32 -3.17
N PRO A 37 -3.86 -8.04 -3.53
CA PRO A 37 -4.03 -6.88 -2.64
C PRO A 37 -5.53 -6.61 -2.34
N PRO A 38 -5.89 -6.02 -1.19
CA PRO A 38 -7.21 -5.39 -1.06
C PRO A 38 -7.38 -4.29 -2.11
N ALA A 39 -8.63 -3.91 -2.37
CA ALA A 39 -8.93 -2.80 -3.27
C ALA A 39 -8.41 -1.45 -2.69
N PRO A 40 -8.07 -0.46 -3.51
CA PRO A 40 -7.62 0.85 -3.04
C PRO A 40 -8.62 1.59 -2.13
N ASN A 41 -9.90 1.24 -2.21
CA ASN A 41 -10.98 1.75 -1.37
C ASN A 41 -11.40 0.78 -0.24
N ASP A 42 -10.64 -0.30 0.01
CA ASP A 42 -10.94 -1.24 1.10
C ASP A 42 -10.90 -0.53 2.46
N PRO A 43 -11.93 -0.66 3.31
CA PRO A 43 -12.00 0.03 4.59
C PRO A 43 -10.87 -0.31 5.56
N ARG A 44 -10.33 -1.54 5.53
CA ARG A 44 -9.21 -1.95 6.40
C ARG A 44 -7.93 -1.24 5.98
N PHE A 45 -7.69 -1.17 4.68
CA PHE A 45 -6.57 -0.42 4.11
C PHE A 45 -6.69 1.08 4.44
N LEU A 46 -7.84 1.70 4.15
CA LEU A 46 -8.05 3.13 4.43
C LEU A 46 -8.00 3.44 5.93
N GLY A 47 -8.51 2.56 6.78
CA GLY A 47 -8.45 2.69 8.23
C GLY A 47 -7.02 2.59 8.77
N GLY A 48 -6.23 1.60 8.32
CA GLY A 48 -4.82 1.48 8.67
C GLY A 48 -4.00 2.68 8.20
N LEU A 49 -4.28 3.19 7.00
CA LEU A 49 -3.63 4.38 6.45
C LEU A 49 -4.00 5.64 7.22
N ALA A 50 -5.26 5.81 7.62
CA ALA A 50 -5.66 6.90 8.50
C ALA A 50 -4.94 6.83 9.85
N SER A 51 -4.84 5.65 10.46
CA SER A 51 -4.10 5.44 11.71
C SER A 51 -2.62 5.79 11.54
N LEU A 52 -1.95 5.26 10.51
CA LEU A 52 -0.55 5.56 10.20
C LEU A 52 -0.29 7.06 10.10
N LEU A 53 -1.11 7.76 9.32
CA LEU A 53 -0.91 9.18 8.99
C LEU A 53 -1.30 10.14 10.14
N THR A 54 -2.15 9.70 11.06
CA THR A 54 -2.57 10.51 12.22
C THR A 54 -1.72 10.26 13.46
N GLN A 55 -1.37 9.00 13.71
CA GLN A 55 -0.57 8.59 14.88
C GLN A 55 0.93 8.65 14.59
N GLY A 56 1.31 8.65 13.31
CA GLY A 56 2.71 8.61 12.89
C GLY A 56 3.32 7.21 12.86
N PHE A 57 2.52 6.15 13.06
CA PHE A 57 2.95 4.75 12.95
C PHE A 57 1.71 3.84 12.78
N PHE A 58 1.91 2.65 12.21
CA PHE A 58 0.89 1.59 12.18
C PHE A 58 1.54 0.25 11.77
N PRO A 59 1.20 -0.87 12.44
CA PRO A 59 0.64 -0.98 13.79
C PRO A 59 1.73 -0.80 14.87
N ASP A 60 3.00 -0.80 14.48
CA ASP A 60 4.17 -0.83 15.36
C ASP A 60 4.85 0.55 15.43
N PRO A 61 4.95 1.18 16.63
CA PRO A 61 5.64 2.46 16.83
C PRO A 61 7.10 2.51 16.39
N SER A 62 7.77 1.36 16.24
CA SER A 62 9.15 1.31 15.73
C SER A 62 9.26 1.65 14.23
N VAL A 63 8.13 1.67 13.51
CA VAL A 63 8.07 2.02 12.09
C VAL A 63 7.31 3.33 11.94
N ALA A 64 8.06 4.42 11.83
CA ALA A 64 7.49 5.74 11.64
C ALA A 64 6.84 5.91 10.26
N ALA A 65 5.75 6.66 10.21
CA ALA A 65 5.14 7.13 9.00
C ALA A 65 6.10 8.07 8.25
N PRO A 66 6.28 7.90 6.94
CA PRO A 66 7.15 8.78 6.15
C PRO A 66 6.50 10.14 5.88
N ILE A 67 5.19 10.27 6.10
CA ILE A 67 4.39 11.46 5.79
C ILE A 67 3.21 11.56 6.76
N ASP A 68 2.79 12.79 7.05
CA ASP A 68 1.61 13.06 7.89
C ASP A 68 0.32 13.14 7.05
N LEU A 69 -0.83 13.17 7.73
CA LEU A 69 -2.14 13.26 7.09
C LEU A 69 -2.29 14.51 6.20
N ARG A 70 -1.72 15.65 6.58
CA ARG A 70 -1.87 16.93 5.86
C ARG A 70 -1.16 16.86 4.51
N ARG A 71 0.13 16.50 4.52
CA ARG A 71 0.95 16.36 3.31
C ARG A 71 0.47 15.20 2.44
N PHE A 72 0.01 14.10 3.05
CA PHE A 72 -0.58 12.99 2.29
C PHE A 72 -1.75 13.49 1.44
N ASN A 73 -2.69 14.24 2.05
CA ASN A 73 -3.91 14.68 1.38
C ASN A 73 -3.73 15.84 0.39
N ASP A 74 -2.57 16.50 0.35
CA ASP A 74 -2.30 17.63 -0.55
C ASP A 74 -2.10 17.17 -2.00
N ALA A 75 -3.19 17.03 -2.76
CA ALA A 75 -3.15 16.62 -4.16
C ALA A 75 -2.44 17.62 -5.10
N ALA A 76 -2.16 18.86 -4.64
CA ALA A 76 -1.40 19.83 -5.40
C ALA A 76 0.11 19.55 -5.32
N ASP A 77 0.60 19.01 -4.20
CA ASP A 77 1.98 18.52 -4.08
C ASP A 77 2.14 17.21 -4.85
N ARG A 78 2.68 17.32 -6.07
CA ARG A 78 3.05 16.20 -6.94
C ARG A 78 4.55 15.97 -7.02
N SER A 79 5.30 16.48 -6.04
CA SER A 79 6.75 16.29 -6.02
C SER A 79 7.09 14.80 -5.94
N VAL A 80 8.20 14.42 -6.58
CA VAL A 80 8.73 13.05 -6.57
C VAL A 80 8.87 12.55 -5.14
N ALA A 81 9.41 13.38 -4.24
CA ALA A 81 9.59 13.03 -2.83
C ALA A 81 8.26 12.70 -2.15
N THR A 82 7.27 13.59 -2.21
CA THR A 82 5.96 13.37 -1.60
C THR A 82 5.27 12.14 -2.15
N ASN A 83 5.36 11.87 -3.46
CA ASN A 83 4.76 10.67 -4.05
C ASN A 83 5.46 9.38 -3.60
N ARG A 84 6.78 9.40 -3.39
CA ARG A 84 7.51 8.27 -2.81
C ARG A 84 7.09 8.02 -1.35
N ASP A 85 6.91 9.08 -0.58
CA ASP A 85 6.48 8.97 0.81
C ASP A 85 5.04 8.44 0.92
N ARG A 86 4.12 8.92 0.07
CA ARG A 86 2.76 8.38 -0.04
C ARG A 86 2.76 6.89 -0.36
N ALA A 87 3.54 6.47 -1.36
CA ALA A 87 3.67 5.06 -1.72
C ALA A 87 4.27 4.23 -0.58
N THR A 88 5.28 4.75 0.12
CA THR A 88 5.88 4.09 1.27
C THR A 88 4.86 3.92 2.40
N ALA A 89 4.07 4.94 2.72
CA ALA A 89 3.01 4.85 3.72
C ALA A 89 1.94 3.81 3.34
N MET A 90 1.49 3.80 2.08
CA MET A 90 0.54 2.80 1.60
C MET A 90 1.12 1.37 1.69
N ILE A 91 2.38 1.17 1.31
CA ILE A 91 3.06 -0.14 1.41
C ILE A 91 3.19 -0.60 2.87
N GLN A 92 3.55 0.29 3.81
CA GLN A 92 3.65 -0.04 5.23
C GLN A 92 2.32 -0.60 5.77
N VAL A 93 1.20 0.03 5.40
CA VAL A 93 -0.14 -0.44 5.75
C VAL A 93 -0.43 -1.78 5.10
N MET A 94 -0.16 -1.93 3.80
CA MET A 94 -0.39 -3.20 3.08
C MET A 94 0.33 -4.36 3.75
N GLN A 95 1.60 -4.17 4.10
CA GLN A 95 2.43 -5.17 4.77
C GLN A 95 1.99 -5.47 6.21
N SER A 96 1.06 -4.70 6.77
CA SER A 96 0.58 -4.85 8.14
C SER A 96 -0.94 -4.92 8.25
N LEU A 97 -1.63 -5.27 7.15
CA LEU A 97 -3.09 -5.33 7.08
C LEU A 97 -3.74 -6.29 8.06
N SER A 98 -3.04 -7.32 8.54
CA SER A 98 -3.59 -8.21 9.57
C SER A 98 -3.56 -7.62 10.97
N GLY A 99 -3.04 -6.40 11.13
CA GLY A 99 -2.83 -5.75 12.43
C GLY A 99 -1.47 -6.07 13.07
N ASN A 100 -0.67 -6.94 12.45
CA ASN A 100 0.69 -7.25 12.88
C ASN A 100 1.72 -6.78 11.85
N LYS A 101 2.86 -6.26 12.32
CA LYS A 101 3.96 -5.84 11.45
C LYS A 101 4.45 -6.99 10.58
N GLY A 102 4.54 -6.74 9.27
CA GLY A 102 5.04 -7.71 8.28
C GLY A 102 4.08 -8.86 7.99
N GLN A 103 2.87 -8.84 8.56
CA GLN A 103 1.82 -9.80 8.28
C GLN A 103 0.70 -9.07 7.52
N GLY A 104 0.69 -9.26 6.20
CA GLY A 104 -0.26 -8.59 5.33
C GLY A 104 0.05 -8.90 3.87
N CYS A 105 -0.24 -7.94 3.01
CA CYS A 105 -0.02 -8.05 1.59
C CYS A 105 1.40 -7.63 1.22
N PRO A 106 2.21 -8.53 0.62
CA PRO A 106 3.60 -8.23 0.26
C PRO A 106 3.67 -7.22 -0.90
N GLY A 107 4.80 -6.53 -1.07
CA GLY A 107 4.96 -5.55 -2.15
C GLY A 107 4.73 -6.10 -3.57
N VAL A 108 4.97 -7.40 -3.77
CA VAL A 108 4.68 -8.10 -5.05
C VAL A 108 3.17 -8.19 -5.36
N SER A 109 2.30 -7.98 -4.38
CA SER A 109 0.85 -7.82 -4.59
C SER A 109 0.45 -6.40 -4.97
N THR A 110 1.38 -5.42 -4.90
CA THR A 110 1.11 -4.00 -5.17
C THR A 110 2.19 -3.36 -6.05
N PRO A 111 2.49 -3.93 -7.25
CA PRO A 111 3.58 -3.46 -8.09
C PRO A 111 3.50 -1.97 -8.45
N VAL A 112 2.30 -1.40 -8.57
CA VAL A 112 2.11 0.04 -8.83
C VAL A 112 2.67 0.88 -7.69
N LEU A 113 2.38 0.51 -6.43
CA LEU A 113 2.93 1.22 -5.27
C LEU A 113 4.44 1.07 -5.18
N VAL A 114 4.97 -0.12 -5.47
CA VAL A 114 6.44 -0.35 -5.48
C VAL A 114 7.12 0.50 -6.55
N ALA A 115 6.51 0.62 -7.73
CA ALA A 115 7.00 1.49 -8.79
C ALA A 115 6.95 2.97 -8.38
N GLN A 116 5.84 3.42 -7.79
CA GLN A 116 5.69 4.79 -7.29
C GLN A 116 6.68 5.10 -6.16
N GLN A 117 6.95 4.17 -5.26
CA GLN A 117 7.95 4.34 -4.20
C GLN A 117 9.37 4.53 -4.77
N ARG A 118 9.70 3.86 -5.87
CA ARG A 118 11.02 3.98 -6.51
C ARG A 118 11.13 5.23 -7.37
N THR A 119 10.09 5.56 -8.13
CA THR A 119 10.14 6.60 -9.18
C THR A 119 9.55 7.93 -8.76
N GLY A 120 8.63 7.93 -7.77
CA GLY A 120 7.79 9.08 -7.41
C GLY A 120 6.73 9.43 -8.46
N VAL A 121 6.53 8.58 -9.47
CA VAL A 121 5.48 8.74 -10.48
C VAL A 121 4.24 7.98 -10.02
N LEU A 122 3.10 8.67 -9.95
CA LEU A 122 1.81 8.03 -9.71
C LEU A 122 1.48 7.12 -10.90
N GLY A 123 1.22 5.84 -10.61
CA GLY A 123 0.76 4.85 -11.60
C GLY A 123 -0.75 4.68 -11.62
#